data_AF-A0A0F7RX23-F1
#
_entry.id   AF-A0A0F7RX23-F1
#
_cell.length_a   1.000
_cell.length_b   1.000
_cell.length_c   1.000
_cell.angle_alpha   90.00
_cell.angle_beta   90.00
_cell.angle_gamma   90.00
#
_symmetry.space_group_name_H-M   'P 1'
#
loop_
_entity.id
_entity.type
_entity.pdbx_description
1 polymer ?
#
loop_
_entity_poly.entity_id
_entity_poly.type
_entity_poly.pdbx_seq_one_letter_code
_entity_poly.pdbx_strand_id
1 'polypeptide(L)'
;MLLVEHLASVLKQEQLGLPPDMLTLIAHQSQVLVRKALSLLDQAISYARYDVKLHDIAQALGIIDHRAITLLVTAIVQCNADRALKEVQDGEHAGYDLTKLMTQLAWYIHNITLVQVLNEPAGRWPSYAAKAIGSASLLQRPN
;
A
#
# COMPACT_ATOMS: atom_id res chain seq x y z
N MET A 1 -7.56 6.74 -7.34
CA MET A 1 -8.29 6.79 -8.63
C MET A 1 -7.56 7.66 -9.64
N LEU A 2 -7.34 8.96 -9.37
CA LEU A 2 -6.60 9.87 -10.28
C LEU A 2 -5.23 9.35 -10.78
N LEU A 3 -4.43 8.74 -9.91
CA LEU A 3 -3.11 8.21 -10.33
C LEU A 3 -3.23 7.01 -11.28
N VAL A 4 -4.22 6.14 -11.10
CA VAL A 4 -4.46 4.99 -11.98
C VAL A 4 -4.85 5.47 -13.38
N GLU A 5 -5.75 6.45 -13.45
CA GLU A 5 -6.16 7.11 -14.70
C GLU A 5 -4.98 7.78 -15.39
N HIS A 6 -4.11 8.45 -14.63
CA HIS A 6 -2.90 9.05 -15.16
C HIS A 6 -1.95 8.00 -15.77
N LEU A 7 -1.67 6.89 -15.07
CA LEU A 7 -0.83 5.80 -15.59
C LEU A 7 -1.46 5.14 -16.83
N ALA A 8 -2.79 4.97 -16.86
CA ALA A 8 -3.50 4.45 -18.02
C ALA A 8 -3.38 5.40 -19.23
N SER A 9 -3.43 6.72 -19.01
CA SER A 9 -3.20 7.71 -20.07
C SER A 9 -1.78 7.64 -20.63
N VAL A 10 -0.77 7.44 -19.78
CA VAL A 10 0.64 7.27 -20.20
C VAL A 10 0.77 6.03 -21.08
N LEU A 11 0.24 4.88 -20.64
CA LEU A 11 0.26 3.65 -21.44
C LEU A 11 -0.43 3.80 -22.80
N LYS A 12 -1.54 4.55 -22.85
CA LYS A 12 -2.27 4.82 -24.10
C LYS A 12 -1.43 5.67 -25.07
N GLN A 13 -0.67 6.65 -24.56
CA GLN A 13 0.22 7.48 -25.38
C GLN A 13 1.39 6.66 -25.96
N GLU A 14 1.93 5.75 -25.16
CA GLU A 14 3.04 4.86 -25.53
C GLU A 14 2.61 3.62 -26.34
N GLN A 15 1.30 3.43 -26.56
CA GLN A 15 0.72 2.25 -27.22
C GLN A 15 1.09 0.92 -26.54
N LEU A 16 1.21 0.94 -25.22
CA LEU A 16 1.56 -0.22 -24.39
C LEU A 16 0.33 -0.73 -23.63
N GLY A 17 0.27 -2.05 -23.42
CA GLY A 17 -0.80 -2.70 -22.66
C GLY A 17 -0.29 -3.26 -21.35
N LEU A 18 -0.88 -2.84 -20.23
CA LEU A 18 -0.79 -3.55 -18.94
C LEU A 18 -2.19 -3.76 -18.37
N PRO A 19 -2.43 -4.84 -17.60
CA PRO A 19 -3.72 -5.07 -16.96
C PRO A 19 -4.08 -3.94 -15.97
N PRO A 20 -5.36 -3.54 -15.86
CA PRO A 20 -5.81 -2.51 -14.91
C PRO A 20 -5.43 -2.79 -13.46
N ASP A 21 -5.40 -4.07 -13.07
CA ASP A 21 -5.02 -4.49 -11.72
C ASP A 21 -3.55 -4.15 -11.41
N MET A 22 -2.66 -4.23 -12.40
CA MET A 22 -1.25 -3.84 -12.26
C MET A 22 -1.11 -2.33 -12.01
N LEU A 23 -1.88 -1.51 -12.73
CA LEU A 23 -1.87 -0.07 -12.52
C LEU A 23 -2.35 0.32 -11.12
N THR A 24 -3.35 -0.40 -10.62
CA THR A 24 -3.85 -0.23 -9.25
C THR A 24 -2.76 -0.57 -8.23
N LEU A 25 -2.09 -1.71 -8.40
CA LEU A 25 -0.97 -2.14 -7.55
C LEU A 25 0.19 -1.12 -7.55
N ILE A 26 0.60 -0.64 -8.72
CA ILE A 26 1.65 0.38 -8.87
C ILE A 26 1.24 1.68 -8.18
N ALA A 27 0.01 2.16 -8.40
CA ALA A 27 -0.49 3.38 -7.77
C ALA A 27 -0.47 3.27 -6.24
N HIS A 28 -0.88 2.13 -5.67
CA HIS A 28 -0.80 1.89 -4.23
C HIS A 28 0.66 1.85 -3.73
N GLN A 29 1.53 1.08 -4.39
CA GLN A 29 2.93 0.95 -3.99
C GLN A 29 3.69 2.27 -4.05
N SER A 30 3.33 3.13 -5.00
CA SER A 30 3.93 4.45 -5.18
C SER A 30 3.61 5.44 -4.05
N GLN A 31 2.70 5.12 -3.12
CA GLN A 31 2.26 6.04 -2.06
C GLN A 31 1.78 7.39 -2.63
N VAL A 32 1.14 7.37 -3.80
CA VAL A 32 0.63 8.55 -4.53
C VAL A 32 1.73 9.46 -5.13
N LEU A 33 3.00 9.13 -4.95
CA LEU A 33 4.11 9.88 -5.57
C LEU A 33 4.23 9.51 -7.06
N VAL A 34 3.82 10.44 -7.94
CA VAL A 34 3.81 10.27 -9.40
C VAL A 34 5.15 9.75 -9.93
N ARG A 35 6.29 10.29 -9.46
CA ARG A 35 7.62 9.83 -9.87
C ARG A 35 7.87 8.36 -9.54
N LYS A 36 7.48 7.92 -8.34
CA LYS A 36 7.63 6.53 -7.92
C LYS A 36 6.72 5.62 -8.74
N ALA A 37 5.51 6.10 -9.05
CA ALA A 37 4.57 5.38 -9.89
C ALA A 37 5.09 5.18 -11.32
N LEU A 38 5.64 6.23 -11.95
CA LEU A 38 6.25 6.15 -13.28
C LEU A 38 7.45 5.21 -13.30
N SER A 39 8.33 5.29 -12.30
CA SER A 39 9.48 4.37 -12.20
C SER A 39 9.06 2.90 -12.07
N LEU A 40 8.00 2.61 -11.30
CA LEU A 40 7.44 1.26 -11.19
C LEU A 40 6.73 0.82 -12.48
N LEU A 41 6.08 1.75 -13.19
CA LEU A 41 5.47 1.51 -14.49
C LEU A 41 6.51 1.11 -15.54
N ASP A 42 7.64 1.83 -15.61
CA ASP A 42 8.74 1.51 -16.53
C ASP A 42 9.31 0.11 -16.27
N GLN A 43 9.48 -0.24 -14.99
CA GLN A 43 9.94 -1.59 -14.63
C GLN A 43 8.90 -2.66 -15.01
N ALA A 44 7.61 -2.42 -14.75
CA ALA A 44 6.54 -3.34 -15.13
C ALA A 44 6.46 -3.56 -16.64
N ILE A 45 6.61 -2.50 -17.45
CA ILE A 45 6.67 -2.57 -18.91
C ILE A 45 7.87 -3.42 -19.36
N SER A 46 9.03 -3.26 -18.72
CA SER A 46 10.21 -4.07 -19.01
C SER A 46 9.93 -5.57 -18.83
N TYR A 47 9.26 -5.96 -17.74
CA TYR A 47 8.88 -7.36 -17.50
C TYR A 47 7.80 -7.88 -18.46
N ALA A 48 6.82 -7.04 -18.83
CA ALA A 48 5.72 -7.43 -19.72
C ALA A 48 6.20 -7.82 -21.13
N ARG A 49 7.38 -7.33 -21.56
CA ARG A 49 8.01 -7.75 -22.84
C ARG A 49 8.39 -9.24 -22.87
N TYR A 50 8.41 -9.91 -21.72
CA TYR A 50 8.82 -11.31 -21.59
C TYR A 50 7.63 -12.26 -21.32
N ASP A 51 6.38 -11.83 -21.57
CA ASP A 51 5.15 -12.62 -21.34
C ASP A 51 5.03 -13.18 -19.89
N VAL A 52 5.49 -12.39 -18.93
CA VAL A 52 5.50 -12.76 -17.50
C VAL A 52 4.12 -12.53 -16.89
N LYS A 53 3.65 -13.47 -16.06
CA LYS A 53 2.35 -13.34 -15.37
C LYS A 53 2.35 -12.16 -14.41
N LEU A 54 1.19 -11.53 -14.24
CA LEU A 54 1.01 -10.36 -13.37
C LEU A 54 1.53 -10.56 -11.94
N HIS A 55 1.28 -11.74 -11.37
CA HIS A 55 1.76 -12.13 -10.05
C HIS A 55 3.30 -12.05 -9.96
N ASP A 56 3.99 -12.57 -10.97
CA ASP A 56 5.44 -12.67 -10.99
C ASP A 56 6.07 -11.28 -11.23
N ILE A 57 5.42 -10.41 -12.02
CA ILE A 57 5.82 -9.01 -12.15
C ILE A 57 5.67 -8.28 -10.81
N ALA A 58 4.53 -8.45 -10.12
CA ALA A 58 4.32 -7.81 -8.82
C ALA A 58 5.36 -8.28 -7.79
N GLN A 59 5.66 -9.58 -7.77
CA GLN A 59 6.70 -10.15 -6.92
C GLN A 59 8.10 -9.63 -7.26
N ALA A 60 8.47 -9.57 -8.55
CA ALA A 60 9.76 -9.05 -8.99
C ALA A 60 9.96 -7.57 -8.66
N LEU A 61 8.88 -6.79 -8.67
CA LEU A 61 8.88 -5.38 -8.24
C LEU A 61 8.83 -5.24 -6.70
N GLY A 62 8.67 -6.34 -5.97
CA GLY A 62 8.38 -6.39 -4.54
C GLY A 62 7.18 -5.52 -4.18
N ILE A 63 6.16 -5.53 -5.03
CA ILE A 63 4.87 -4.93 -4.73
C ILE A 63 4.16 -5.89 -3.79
N ILE A 64 3.89 -5.39 -2.59
CA ILE A 64 3.16 -6.15 -1.57
C ILE A 64 1.67 -5.93 -1.82
N ASP A 65 0.86 -6.98 -1.71
CA ASP A 65 -0.59 -6.83 -1.76
C ASP A 65 -1.03 -5.83 -0.68
N HIS A 66 -1.74 -4.79 -1.10
CA HIS A 66 -2.30 -3.77 -0.21
C HIS A 66 -3.11 -4.37 0.95
N ARG A 67 -3.72 -5.55 0.75
CA ARG A 67 -4.44 -6.28 1.80
C ARG A 67 -3.53 -6.64 2.97
N ALA A 68 -2.32 -7.15 2.72
CA ALA A 68 -1.41 -7.61 3.75
C ALA A 68 -1.00 -6.48 4.71
N ILE A 69 -0.59 -5.33 4.16
CA ILE A 69 -0.24 -4.17 4.99
C ILE A 69 -1.45 -3.63 5.76
N THR A 70 -2.64 -3.65 5.16
CA THR A 70 -3.87 -3.19 5.81
C THR A 70 -4.25 -4.08 6.99
N LEU A 71 -4.11 -5.40 6.85
CA LEU A 71 -4.36 -6.37 7.92
C LEU A 71 -3.36 -6.23 9.07
N LEU A 72 -2.07 -6.09 8.75
CA LEU A 72 -1.01 -5.86 9.73
C LEU A 72 -1.24 -4.57 10.53
N VAL A 73 -1.49 -3.45 9.84
CA VAL A 73 -1.79 -2.16 10.48
C VAL A 73 -3.05 -2.27 11.36
N THR A 74 -4.08 -2.95 10.88
CA THR A 74 -5.32 -3.15 11.66
C THR A 74 -5.04 -3.94 12.94
N ALA A 75 -4.26 -5.02 12.87
CA ALA A 75 -3.90 -5.82 14.04
C ALA A 75 -3.12 -5.00 15.07
N ILE A 76 -2.16 -4.18 14.62
CA ILE A 76 -1.36 -3.30 15.49
C ILE A 76 -2.24 -2.25 16.17
N VAL A 77 -3.12 -1.57 15.41
CA VAL A 77 -4.06 -0.57 15.95
C VAL A 77 -5.02 -1.19 16.97
N GLN A 78 -5.38 -2.47 16.80
CA GLN A 78 -6.24 -3.21 17.73
C GLN A 78 -5.48 -3.83 18.92
N CYS A 79 -4.18 -3.56 19.06
CA CYS A 79 -3.32 -4.17 20.07
C CYS A 79 -3.35 -5.71 20.06
N ASN A 80 -3.58 -6.32 18.89
CA ASN A 80 -3.63 -7.77 18.72
C ASN A 80 -2.29 -8.30 18.21
N ALA A 81 -1.38 -8.60 19.15
CA ALA A 81 -0.03 -9.05 18.85
C ALA A 81 0.01 -10.39 18.09
N ASP A 82 -0.83 -11.36 18.47
CA ASP A 82 -0.88 -12.68 17.84
C ASP A 82 -1.24 -12.57 16.36
N ARG A 83 -2.24 -11.75 16.05
CA ARG A 83 -2.62 -11.48 14.66
C ARG A 83 -1.52 -10.75 13.92
N ALA A 84 -0.91 -9.72 14.51
CA ALA A 84 0.15 -8.96 13.84
C ALA A 84 1.35 -9.86 13.48
N LEU A 85 1.78 -10.73 14.39
CA LEU A 85 2.85 -11.70 14.14
C LEU A 85 2.46 -12.69 13.04
N LYS A 86 1.21 -13.16 13.03
CA LYS A 86 0.71 -14.04 11.97
C LYS A 86 0.75 -13.38 10.59
N GLU A 87 0.32 -12.13 10.46
CA GLU A 87 0.35 -11.43 9.15
C GLU A 87 1.79 -11.26 8.62
N VAL A 88 2.77 -11.06 9.51
CA VAL A 88 4.20 -11.03 9.13
C VAL A 88 4.67 -12.40 8.66
N GLN A 89 4.35 -13.46 9.42
CA GLN A 89 4.71 -14.83 9.05
C GLN A 89 4.07 -15.24 7.72
N ASP A 90 2.78 -14.96 7.51
CA ASP A 90 2.08 -15.28 6.27
C ASP A 90 2.73 -14.52 5.09
N GLY A 91 3.17 -13.27 5.31
CA GLY A 91 3.94 -12.50 4.32
C GLY A 91 5.31 -13.11 4.00
N GLU A 92 6.05 -13.58 5.00
CA GLU A 92 7.32 -14.30 4.77
C GLU A 92 7.11 -15.56 3.92
N HIS A 93 6.11 -16.38 4.25
CA HIS A 93 5.80 -17.61 3.51
C HIS A 93 5.34 -17.32 2.07
N ALA A 94 4.68 -16.17 1.86
CA ALA A 94 4.30 -15.69 0.52
C ALA A 94 5.48 -15.08 -0.26
N GLY A 95 6.68 -15.01 0.32
CA GLY A 95 7.88 -14.49 -0.33
C GLY A 95 7.93 -12.96 -0.41
N TYR A 96 7.27 -12.26 0.52
CA TYR A 96 7.31 -10.80 0.55
C TYR A 96 8.68 -10.27 0.99
N ASP A 97 9.06 -9.13 0.43
CA ASP A 97 10.18 -8.34 0.92
C ASP A 97 9.77 -7.64 2.22
N LEU A 98 10.17 -8.20 3.36
CA LEU A 98 9.86 -7.66 4.67
C LEU A 98 10.42 -6.25 4.90
N THR A 99 11.51 -5.87 4.23
CA THR A 99 12.04 -4.51 4.32
C THR A 99 11.04 -3.53 3.72
N LYS A 100 10.44 -3.88 2.57
CA LYS A 100 9.36 -3.10 1.97
C LYS A 100 8.10 -3.09 2.84
N LEU A 101 7.75 -4.22 3.47
CA LEU A 101 6.61 -4.31 4.38
C LEU A 101 6.77 -3.35 5.57
N MET A 102 7.95 -3.35 6.21
CA MET A 102 8.27 -2.47 7.33
C MET A 102 8.32 -1.00 6.91
N THR A 103 8.84 -0.69 5.72
CA THR A 103 8.84 0.67 5.16
C THR A 103 7.41 1.17 4.94
N GLN A 104 6.53 0.31 4.42
CA GLN A 104 5.11 0.64 4.31
C GLN A 104 4.50 0.83 5.70
N LEU A 105 4.71 -0.08 6.64
CA LEU A 105 4.17 0.03 7.99
C LEU A 105 4.54 1.36 8.65
N ALA A 106 5.80 1.78 8.55
CA ALA A 106 6.26 3.09 9.05
C ALA A 106 5.47 4.25 8.41
N TRP A 107 5.24 4.20 7.10
CA TRP A 107 4.41 5.18 6.39
C TRP A 107 2.97 5.19 6.89
N TYR A 108 2.35 4.03 7.10
CA TYR A 108 0.97 3.95 7.63
C TYR A 108 0.88 4.51 9.05
N ILE A 109 1.81 4.14 9.93
CA ILE A 109 1.87 4.64 11.30
C ILE A 109 2.05 6.16 11.29
N HIS A 110 2.97 6.69 10.48
CA HIS A 110 3.19 8.12 10.35
C HIS A 110 1.90 8.88 9.94
N ASN A 111 1.17 8.38 8.95
CA ASN A 111 -0.08 9.01 8.50
C ASN A 111 -1.18 8.91 9.58
N ILE A 112 -1.31 7.77 10.25
CA ILE A 112 -2.27 7.63 11.36
C ILE A 112 -1.97 8.66 12.44
N THR A 113 -0.71 8.79 12.85
CA THR A 113 -0.27 9.79 13.84
C THR A 113 -0.58 11.20 13.39
N LEU A 114 -0.30 11.55 12.13
CA LEU A 114 -0.57 12.87 11.58
C LEU A 114 -2.07 13.20 11.61
N VAL A 115 -2.93 12.25 11.27
CA VAL A 115 -4.39 12.44 11.34
C VAL A 115 -4.87 12.63 12.77
N GLN A 116 -4.35 11.83 13.71
CA GLN A 116 -4.66 11.97 15.13
C GLN A 116 -4.24 13.33 15.69
N VAL A 117 -3.07 13.84 15.29
CA VAL A 117 -2.54 15.13 15.76
C VAL A 117 -3.27 16.31 15.12
N LEU A 118 -3.57 16.25 13.82
CA LEU A 118 -4.23 17.35 13.09
C LEU A 118 -5.75 17.36 13.25
N ASN A 119 -6.33 16.33 13.87
CA ASN A 119 -7.78 16.19 14.07
C ASN A 119 -8.57 16.27 12.75
N GLU A 120 -7.96 15.79 11.66
CA GLU A 120 -8.56 15.79 10.32
C GLU A 120 -9.70 14.76 10.23
N PRO A 121 -10.82 15.09 9.56
CA PRO A 121 -11.96 14.17 9.46
C PRO A 121 -11.57 12.87 8.73
N ALA A 122 -11.88 11.73 9.38
CA ALA A 122 -11.59 10.38 8.92
C ALA A 122 -12.04 10.05 7.48
N GLY A 123 -13.02 10.79 6.95
CA GLY A 123 -13.58 10.59 5.61
C GLY A 123 -12.61 10.83 4.44
N ARG A 124 -11.45 11.46 4.68
CA ARG A 124 -10.39 11.61 3.66
C ARG A 124 -9.41 10.44 3.58
N TRP A 125 -9.52 9.45 4.47
CA TRP A 125 -8.52 8.40 4.63
C TRP A 125 -9.13 7.00 4.43
N PRO A 126 -8.32 6.00 3.99
CA PRO A 126 -8.84 4.65 3.81
C PRO A 126 -9.24 4.01 5.15
N SER A 127 -10.05 2.94 5.08
CA SER A 127 -10.78 2.36 6.23
C SER A 127 -9.92 2.00 7.46
N TYR A 128 -8.63 1.71 7.29
CA TYR A 128 -7.70 1.46 8.41
C TYR A 128 -7.48 2.71 9.27
N ALA A 129 -7.40 3.90 8.66
CA ALA A 129 -7.19 5.16 9.36
C ALA A 129 -8.45 5.56 10.13
N ALA A 130 -9.63 5.35 9.53
CA ALA A 130 -10.91 5.59 10.21
C ALA A 130 -11.06 4.75 11.49
N LYS A 131 -10.62 3.49 11.48
CA LYS A 131 -10.58 2.65 12.68
C LYS A 131 -9.57 3.15 13.71
N ALA A 132 -8.38 3.56 13.28
CA ALA A 132 -7.35 4.14 14.16
C ALA A 132 -7.78 5.46 14.82
N ILE A 133 -8.59 6.27 14.13
CA ILE A 133 -9.20 7.49 14.63
C ILE A 133 -10.32 7.16 15.63
N GLY A 134 -11.13 6.12 15.37
CA GLY A 134 -12.12 5.63 16.32
C GLY A 134 -11.53 5.14 17.65
N SER A 135 -10.32 4.56 17.61
CA SER A 135 -9.53 4.18 18.79
C SER A 135 -8.69 5.33 19.38
N ALA A 136 -8.69 6.53 18.78
CA ALA A 136 -7.95 7.70 19.29
C ALA A 136 -8.52 8.28 20.60
N SER A 137 -9.63 7.72 21.10
CA SER A 137 -10.06 7.88 22.50
C SER A 137 -9.00 7.39 23.50
N LEU A 138 -8.00 6.61 23.08
CA LEU A 138 -6.90 6.14 23.92
C LEU A 138 -5.85 7.22 24.27
N LEU A 139 -5.80 8.35 23.55
CA LEU A 139 -4.91 9.47 23.87
C LEU A 139 -5.63 10.67 24.51
N GLN A 140 -6.95 10.57 24.72
CA GLN A 140 -7.65 11.49 25.61
C GLN A 140 -7.31 11.12 27.06
N ARG A 141 -6.20 11.65 27.58
CA ARG A 141 -5.98 11.68 29.01
C ARG A 141 -7.08 12.56 29.65
N PRO A 142 -7.70 12.12 30.76
CA PRO A 142 -8.56 12.98 31.57
C PRO A 142 -7.73 14.16 32.12
N ASN A 143 -8.43 15.30 32.29
CA ASN A 143 -7.94 16.59 32.82
C ASN A 143 -6.85 16.49 33.90
#